data_AF-A0A6V7HWB6-F1
#
_entry.id   AF-A0A6V7HWB6-F1
#
_cell.length_a   1.000
_cell.length_b   1.000
_cell.length_c   1.000
_cell.angle_alpha   90.00
_cell.angle_beta   90.00
_cell.angle_gamma   90.00
#
_symmetry.space_group_name_H-M   'P 1'
#
loop_
_entity.id
_entity.type
_entity.pdbx_description
1 polymer ?
#
loop_
_entity_poly.entity_id
_entity_poly.type
_entity_poly.pdbx_seq_one_letter_code
_entity_poly.pdbx_strand_id
1 'polypeptide(L)'
;TQTDAVLGWVDKANGRAFVMDTWISGYNVPLLDASQDIYNASGRIENGMTTLTFSRKRSTKDERDLSFTEDHCLYMMFPVKGGMFNPVNKKIRKHASIPIVSSERICIKSCGIT
;
A
#
# COMPACT_ATOMS: atom_id res chain seq x y z
N THR A 1 12.87 -3.56 -11.46
CA THR A 1 11.87 -2.47 -11.35
C THR A 1 11.74 -2.07 -9.90
N GLN A 2 11.33 -0.83 -9.64
CA GLN A 2 11.14 -0.27 -8.31
C GLN A 2 9.67 0.15 -8.14
N THR A 3 9.11 0.02 -6.94
CA THR A 3 7.69 0.29 -6.69
C THR A 3 7.50 0.80 -5.25
N ASP A 4 6.91 1.97 -5.14
CA ASP A 4 6.32 2.51 -3.93
C ASP A 4 4.98 1.81 -3.67
N ALA A 5 4.81 1.23 -2.48
CA ALA A 5 3.64 0.44 -2.13
C ALA A 5 3.22 0.65 -0.68
N VAL A 6 1.91 0.66 -0.47
CA VAL A 6 1.31 0.50 0.86
C VAL A 6 0.73 -0.90 0.96
N LEU A 7 1.17 -1.66 1.95
CA LEU A 7 0.75 -3.03 2.20
C LEU A 7 0.16 -3.17 3.61
N GLY A 8 -0.68 -4.16 3.83
CA GLY A 8 -1.19 -4.41 5.17
C GLY A 8 -2.12 -5.60 5.27
N TRP A 9 -2.58 -5.85 6.49
CA TRP A 9 -3.52 -6.91 6.83
C TRP A 9 -4.28 -6.56 8.11
N VAL A 10 -5.31 -7.34 8.39
CA VAL A 10 -6.00 -7.35 9.69
C VAL A 10 -5.90 -8.75 10.26
N ASP A 11 -5.39 -8.87 11.48
CA ASP A 11 -5.30 -10.14 12.20
C ASP A 11 -6.71 -10.59 12.61
N LYS A 12 -7.14 -11.74 12.08
CA LYS A 12 -8.46 -12.33 12.37
C LYS A 12 -8.63 -12.70 13.84
N ALA A 13 -7.55 -12.96 14.58
CA ALA A 13 -7.61 -13.42 15.96
C ALA A 13 -7.99 -12.30 16.94
N ASN A 14 -7.59 -11.05 16.66
CA ASN A 14 -7.74 -9.94 17.59
C ASN A 14 -8.25 -8.63 16.94
N GLY A 15 -8.49 -8.63 15.62
CA GLY A 15 -8.95 -7.48 14.87
C GLY A 15 -7.89 -6.38 14.66
N ARG A 16 -6.64 -6.58 15.07
CA ARG A 16 -5.59 -5.57 14.93
C ARG A 16 -5.17 -5.43 13.48
N ALA A 17 -5.22 -4.20 12.99
CA ALA A 17 -4.72 -3.84 11.67
C ALA A 17 -3.22 -3.52 11.73
N PHE A 18 -2.52 -3.87 10.67
CA PHE A 18 -1.17 -3.39 10.38
C PHE A 18 -1.13 -2.89 8.95
N VAL A 19 -0.67 -1.66 8.77
CA VAL A 19 -0.48 -1.02 7.46
C VAL A 19 0.95 -0.48 7.47
N MET A 20 1.67 -0.69 6.37
CA MET A 20 3.06 -0.30 6.23
C MET A 20 3.32 0.36 4.90
N ASP A 21 4.24 1.33 4.93
CA ASP A 21 4.83 1.96 3.77
C ASP A 21 6.11 1.21 3.37
N THR A 22 6.26 0.88 2.10
CA THR A 22 7.31 -0.03 1.62
C THR A 22 7.84 0.36 0.25
N TRP A 23 9.17 0.25 0.14
CA TRP A 23 9.88 0.30 -1.13
C TRP A 23 10.22 -1.11 -1.63
N ILE A 24 9.64 -1.49 -2.77
CA ILE A 24 9.84 -2.80 -3.39
C ILE A 24 10.88 -2.65 -4.51
N SER A 25 11.98 -3.39 -4.39
CA SER A 25 13.04 -3.46 -5.41
C SER A 25 13.15 -4.86 -6.01
N GLY A 26 12.72 -4.99 -7.26
CA GLY A 26 12.70 -6.27 -7.97
C GLY A 26 11.71 -7.27 -7.36
N TYR A 27 11.97 -8.57 -7.58
CA TYR A 27 11.13 -9.65 -7.05
C TYR A 27 11.61 -10.14 -5.68
N ASN A 28 11.64 -9.23 -4.71
CA ASN A 28 12.12 -9.48 -3.36
C ASN A 28 11.02 -9.24 -2.32
N VAL A 29 11.28 -9.63 -1.07
CA VAL A 29 10.41 -9.31 0.06
C VAL A 29 10.32 -7.78 0.20
N PRO A 30 9.11 -7.20 0.26
CA PRO A 30 8.92 -5.77 0.49
C PRO A 30 9.65 -5.32 1.78
N LEU A 31 10.45 -4.26 1.68
CA LEU A 31 11.17 -3.70 2.82
C LEU A 31 10.40 -2.48 3.31
N LEU A 32 10.33 -2.31 4.64
CA LEU A 32 9.84 -1.07 5.21
C LEU A 32 10.65 0.10 4.65
N ASP A 33 9.95 1.13 4.20
CA ASP A 33 10.64 2.35 3.80
C ASP A 33 11.21 3.06 5.03
N ALA A 34 12.33 3.77 4.83
CA ALA A 34 13.04 4.50 5.86
C ALA A 34 12.20 5.68 6.37
N SER A 35 11.45 6.33 5.47
CA SER A 35 10.33 7.19 5.84
C SER A 35 9.05 6.36 5.95
N GLN A 36 8.10 6.81 6.77
CA GLN A 36 6.75 6.25 6.78
C GLN A 36 5.80 7.42 6.58
N ASP A 37 5.27 7.57 5.37
CA ASP A 37 4.49 8.75 4.98
C ASP A 37 2.97 8.53 5.04
N ILE A 38 2.56 7.34 5.51
CA ILE A 38 1.17 7.02 5.82
C ILE A 38 0.79 7.44 7.25
N TYR A 39 -0.44 7.91 7.44
CA TYR A 39 -1.01 8.27 8.74
C TYR A 39 -2.51 7.98 8.79
N ASN A 40 -3.12 8.10 9.97
CA ASN A 40 -4.53 7.75 10.22
C ASN A 40 -4.89 6.33 9.74
N ALA A 41 -3.94 5.40 9.86
CA ALA A 41 -4.10 4.05 9.42
C ALA A 41 -5.05 3.28 10.34
N SER A 42 -6.00 2.55 9.76
CA SER A 42 -6.89 1.63 10.45
C SER A 42 -7.22 0.46 9.53
N GLY A 43 -7.82 -0.58 10.09
CA GLY A 43 -8.31 -1.67 9.29
C GLY A 43 -9.35 -2.47 10.04
N ARG A 44 -10.22 -3.12 9.27
CA ARG A 44 -11.31 -3.94 9.80
C ARG A 44 -11.59 -5.13 8.88
N ILE A 45 -12.22 -6.14 9.45
CA ILE A 45 -12.80 -7.25 8.70
C ILE A 45 -14.30 -7.23 8.94
N GLU A 46 -15.07 -7.13 7.87
CA GLU A 46 -16.54 -7.10 7.91
C GLU A 46 -17.06 -7.90 6.71
N ASN A 47 -18.00 -8.82 6.94
CA ASN A 47 -18.61 -9.66 5.90
C ASN A 47 -17.59 -10.39 5.00
N GLY A 48 -16.48 -10.85 5.60
CA GLY A 48 -15.39 -11.52 4.87
C GLY A 48 -14.48 -10.59 4.05
N MET A 49 -14.73 -9.28 4.05
CA MET A 49 -13.89 -8.29 3.38
C MET A 49 -12.93 -7.62 4.38
N THR A 50 -11.65 -7.57 4.03
CA THR A 50 -10.66 -6.77 4.76
C THR A 50 -10.59 -5.38 4.13
N THR A 51 -10.82 -4.35 4.93
CA THR A 51 -10.64 -2.95 4.52
C THR A 51 -9.50 -2.35 5.32
N LEU A 52 -8.54 -1.76 4.61
CA LEU A 52 -7.49 -0.93 5.18
C LEU A 52 -7.77 0.52 4.78
N THR A 53 -7.74 1.41 5.75
CA THR A 53 -7.92 2.84 5.54
C THR A 53 -6.64 3.53 5.97
N PHE A 54 -6.12 4.44 5.17
CA PHE A 54 -4.95 5.25 5.51
C PHE A 54 -5.02 6.57 4.76
N SER A 55 -4.20 7.52 5.18
CA SER A 55 -3.97 8.78 4.48
C SER A 55 -2.48 8.89 4.14
N ARG A 56 -2.18 9.42 2.96
CA ARG A 56 -0.83 9.74 2.50
C ARG A 56 -0.91 11.02 1.68
N LYS A 57 0.08 11.89 1.80
CA LYS A 57 0.15 13.10 0.97
C LYS A 57 0.40 12.70 -0.49
N ARG A 58 -0.22 13.41 -1.44
CA ARG A 58 0.02 13.18 -2.88
C ARG A 58 1.50 13.33 -3.27
N SER A 59 2.19 14.27 -2.63
CA SER A 59 3.63 14.43 -2.72
C SER A 59 4.19 14.47 -1.31
N THR A 60 5.09 13.55 -1.03
CA THR A 60 5.82 13.44 0.23
C THR A 60 7.18 14.12 0.07
N LYS A 61 8.03 14.05 1.08
CA LYS A 61 9.42 14.53 0.98
C LYS A 61 10.43 13.39 0.89
N ASP A 62 9.96 12.17 0.67
CA ASP A 62 10.79 10.99 0.46
C ASP A 62 11.17 10.88 -1.03
N GLU A 63 12.45 10.64 -1.31
CA GLU A 63 12.98 10.47 -2.67
C GLU A 63 12.57 9.14 -3.31
N ARG A 64 12.15 8.15 -2.51
CA ARG A 64 11.64 6.86 -2.99
C ARG A 64 10.16 6.90 -3.32
N ASP A 65 9.44 7.86 -2.75
CA ASP A 65 8.01 7.98 -2.95
C ASP A 65 7.65 8.49 -4.34
N LEU A 66 6.69 7.83 -4.99
CA LEU A 66 6.14 8.26 -6.26
C LEU A 66 5.02 9.28 -6.01
N SER A 67 5.28 10.53 -6.35
CA SER A 67 4.32 11.62 -6.15
C SER A 67 3.24 11.66 -7.23
N PHE A 68 1.99 11.89 -6.84
CA PHE A 68 0.94 12.35 -7.74
C PHE A 68 0.96 13.88 -7.83
N THR A 69 1.02 14.42 -9.05
CA THR A 69 0.91 15.85 -9.31
C THR A 69 -0.22 16.12 -10.29
N GLU A 70 -0.45 17.38 -10.66
CA GLU A 70 -1.53 17.73 -11.60
C GLU A 70 -1.32 17.11 -12.99
N ASP A 71 -0.05 16.95 -13.39
CA ASP A 71 0.37 16.47 -14.71
C ASP A 71 1.09 15.11 -14.65
N HIS A 72 1.25 14.54 -13.46
CA HIS A 72 1.90 13.24 -13.27
C HIS A 72 0.94 12.22 -12.65
N CYS A 73 0.66 11.17 -13.42
CA CYS A 73 -0.21 10.06 -13.06
C CYS A 73 0.58 8.75 -13.09
N LEU A 74 0.20 7.79 -12.25
CA LEU A 74 0.96 6.56 -12.04
C LEU A 74 0.14 5.34 -12.44
N TYR A 75 0.82 4.29 -12.89
CA TYR A 75 0.22 2.95 -12.92
C TYR A 75 0.12 2.44 -11.49
N MET A 76 -1.04 1.89 -11.11
CA MET A 76 -1.22 1.29 -9.79
C MET A 76 -1.17 -0.22 -9.86
N MET A 77 -0.56 -0.82 -8.84
CA MET A 77 -0.53 -2.25 -8.61
C MET A 77 -1.47 -2.62 -7.46
N PHE A 78 -2.27 -3.66 -7.65
CA PHE A 78 -3.28 -4.12 -6.69
C PHE A 78 -2.97 -5.56 -6.22
N PRO A 79 -2.18 -5.74 -5.15
CA PRO A 79 -1.87 -7.06 -4.57
C PRO A 79 -3.02 -7.57 -3.67
N VAL A 80 -4.24 -7.69 -4.23
CA VAL A 80 -5.47 -8.00 -3.46
C VAL A 80 -5.56 -9.44 -2.94
N LYS A 81 -4.82 -10.38 -3.55
CA LYS A 81 -4.71 -11.77 -3.08
C LYS A 81 -3.31 -12.00 -2.51
N GLY A 82 -3.11 -11.49 -1.29
CA GLY A 82 -1.87 -11.61 -0.54
C GLY A 82 -1.48 -13.04 -0.17
N GLY A 83 -0.29 -13.19 0.42
CA GLY A 83 0.15 -14.45 1.02
C GLY A 83 -0.17 -14.52 2.52
N MET A 84 0.24 -15.61 3.16
CA MET A 84 0.19 -15.70 4.63
C MET A 84 1.08 -14.62 5.25
N PHE A 85 0.66 -14.09 6.40
CA PHE A 85 1.44 -13.15 7.20
C PHE A 85 1.68 -13.70 8.61
N ASN A 86 2.69 -13.17 9.28
CA ASN A 86 2.94 -13.43 10.70
C ASN A 86 2.73 -12.12 11.47
N PRO A 87 1.74 -12.05 12.38
CA PRO A 87 1.38 -10.81 13.07
C PRO A 87 2.44 -10.35 14.08
N VAL A 88 3.34 -11.24 14.53
CA VAL A 88 4.37 -10.94 15.53
C VAL A 88 5.59 -10.29 14.89
N ASN A 89 6.16 -10.94 13.87
CA ASN A 89 7.38 -10.45 13.20
C ASN A 89 7.10 -9.64 11.92
N LYS A 90 5.82 -9.40 11.60
CA LYS A 90 5.34 -8.57 10.48
C LYS A 90 5.81 -9.04 9.10
N LYS A 91 6.23 -10.31 8.97
CA LYS A 91 6.64 -10.88 7.68
C LYS A 91 5.41 -11.32 6.89
N ILE A 92 5.45 -11.05 5.59
CA ILE A 92 4.46 -11.53 4.61
C ILE A 92 5.11 -12.54 3.66
N ARG A 93 4.33 -13.52 3.19
CA ARG A 93 4.73 -14.44 2.13
C ARG A 93 4.32 -13.92 0.76
N LYS A 94 4.90 -14.53 -0.28
CA LYS A 94 4.54 -14.31 -1.69
C LYS A 94 3.01 -14.35 -1.87
N HIS A 95 2.50 -13.37 -2.61
CA HIS A 95 1.10 -13.24 -3.02
C HIS A 95 0.58 -14.52 -3.70
N ALA A 96 -0.68 -14.88 -3.45
CA ALA A 96 -1.28 -16.12 -3.97
C ALA A 96 -1.59 -16.03 -5.47
N SER A 97 -1.83 -14.83 -6.00
CA SER A 97 -1.95 -14.57 -7.44
C SER A 97 -1.10 -13.37 -7.84
N ILE A 98 -0.75 -13.27 -9.13
CA ILE A 98 -0.01 -12.13 -9.66
C ILE A 98 -0.80 -10.84 -9.39
N PRO A 99 -0.18 -9.78 -8.82
CA PRO A 99 -0.83 -8.49 -8.65
C PRO A 99 -1.28 -7.91 -9.99
N ILE A 100 -2.46 -7.30 -9.99
CA ILE A 100 -3.01 -6.67 -11.19
C ILE A 100 -2.41 -5.26 -11.29
N VAL A 101 -1.92 -4.89 -12.47
CA VAL A 101 -1.48 -3.52 -12.77
C VAL A 101 -2.55 -2.85 -13.61
N SER A 102 -2.86 -1.58 -13.33
CA SER A 102 -3.82 -0.82 -14.12
C SER A 102 -3.39 -0.74 -15.59
N SER A 103 -4.35 -0.84 -16.52
CA SER A 103 -4.08 -0.70 -17.97
C SER A 103 -3.77 0.73 -18.37
N GLU A 104 -4.23 1.69 -17.57
CA GLU A 104 -4.03 3.13 -17.75
C GLU A 104 -3.43 3.74 -16.50
N ARG A 105 -2.92 4.97 -16.64
CA ARG A 105 -2.42 5.75 -15.51
C ARG A 105 -3.60 6.30 -14.71
N ILE A 106 -3.52 6.19 -13.39
CA ILE A 106 -4.48 6.75 -12.46
C ILE A 106 -3.96 8.11 -11.99
N CYS A 107 -4.81 9.13 -12.04
CA CYS A 107 -4.47 10.49 -11.65
C CYS A 107 -5.14 10.83 -10.31
N ILE A 108 -4.37 11.25 -9.32
CA ILE A 108 -4.88 11.79 -8.05
C ILE A 108 -4.50 13.26 -8.00
N LYS A 109 -5.46 14.13 -8.30
CA LYS A 109 -5.27 15.59 -8.38
C LYS A 109 -5.58 16.27 -7.05
N SER A 110 -5.20 17.54 -6.93
CA SER A 110 -5.68 18.37 -5.83
C SER A 110 -7.20 18.40 -5.84
N CYS A 111 -7.80 18.43 -4.65
CA CYS A 111 -9.21 18.76 -4.55
C CYS A 111 -9.39 20.17 -5.11
N GLY A 112 -10.31 20.34 -6.06
CA GLY A 112 -10.69 21.66 -6.53
C GLY A 112 -11.29 22.47 -5.37
N ILE A 113 -11.04 23.77 -5.36
CA ILE A 113 -11.83 24.69 -4.54
C ILE A 113 -13.18 24.80 -5.26
N THR A 114 -14.21 24.20 -4.67
CA THR A 114 -15.61 24.47 -5.04
C THR A 114 -16.03 25.84 -4.56
#